data_AF-A0A1A7WMA4-F1
#
_entry.id   AF-A0A1A7WMA4-F1
#
_cell.length_a   1.000
_cell.length_b   1.000
_cell.length_c   1.000
_cell.angle_alpha   90.00
_cell.angle_beta   90.00
_cell.angle_gamma   90.00
#
_symmetry.space_group_name_H-M   'P 1'
#
loop_
_entity.id
_entity.type
_entity.pdbx_description
1 polymer ?
#
loop_
_entity_poly.entity_id
_entity_poly.type
_entity_poly.pdbx_seq_one_letter_code
_entity_poly.pdbx_strand_id
1 'polypeptide(L)'
;IITVCYCTQDNCEIAFLSLSLKRVLELEAREPLHTFIYVDEAGFNLAKGRRRGRNRIGQRATTEVPGQRGGNMTMCAAISDNGVLTHIPLLGPFNTQHLLTFLDTLYRDLVPE
;
A
#
# COMPACT_ATOMS: atom_id res chain seq x y z
N ILE A 1 -8.27 -3.70 -4.75
CA ILE A 1 -9.10 -2.61 -5.30
C ILE A 1 -8.32 -1.35 -4.96
N ILE A 2 -7.82 -0.62 -5.96
CA ILE A 2 -7.07 0.62 -5.69
C ILE A 2 -8.09 1.66 -5.22
N THR A 3 -7.98 2.09 -3.97
CA THR A 3 -8.76 3.23 -3.48
C THR A 3 -7.98 4.48 -3.88
N VAL A 4 -8.65 5.41 -4.55
CA VAL A 4 -8.06 6.69 -4.95
C VAL A 4 -8.72 7.78 -4.12
N CYS A 5 -7.96 8.40 -3.23
CA CYS A 5 -8.40 9.62 -2.54
C CYS A 5 -7.98 10.83 -3.37
N TYR A 6 -8.81 11.87 -3.40
CA TYR A 6 -8.45 13.16 -3.98
C TYR A 6 -8.45 14.22 -2.90
N CYS A 7 -7.39 15.02 -2.86
CA CYS A 7 -7.32 16.15 -1.94
C CYS A 7 -7.11 17.45 -2.71
N THR A 8 -7.86 18.49 -2.32
CA THR A 8 -7.64 19.89 -2.70
C THR A 8 -6.98 20.64 -1.54
N GLN A 9 -6.52 21.88 -1.77
CA GLN A 9 -5.85 22.71 -0.75
C GLN A 9 -6.65 22.87 0.56
N ASP A 10 -7.98 22.77 0.51
CA ASP A 10 -8.86 23.02 1.66
C ASP A 10 -9.67 21.79 2.11
N ASN A 11 -9.64 20.68 1.36
CA ASN A 11 -10.50 19.53 1.66
C ASN A 11 -9.94 18.21 1.08
N CYS A 12 -9.82 17.18 1.93
CA CYS A 12 -9.53 15.82 1.47
C CYS A 12 -10.82 14.99 1.44
N GLU A 13 -11.28 14.64 0.25
CA GLU A 13 -12.41 13.74 0.07
C GLU A 13 -11.91 12.34 -0.28
N ILE A 14 -12.22 11.39 0.59
CA ILE A 14 -11.95 9.97 0.33
C ILE A 14 -13.04 9.45 -0.60
N ALA A 15 -12.77 9.40 -1.90
CA ALA A 15 -13.61 8.65 -2.82
C ALA A 15 -13.29 7.16 -2.77
N PHE A 16 -14.05 6.44 -1.94
CA PHE A 16 -14.11 5.00 -2.03
C PHE A 16 -14.87 4.58 -3.31
N LEU A 17 -14.36 3.52 -3.95
CA LEU A 17 -14.93 2.75 -5.07
C LEU A 17 -14.59 3.17 -6.51
N SER A 18 -13.95 2.21 -7.19
CA SER A 18 -14.10 1.88 -8.62
C SER A 18 -14.29 3.07 -9.56
N LEU A 19 -13.37 4.04 -9.49
CA LEU A 19 -13.35 5.10 -10.49
C LEU A 19 -13.09 4.44 -11.85
N SER A 20 -14.07 4.46 -12.73
CA SER A 20 -13.82 4.20 -14.14
C SER A 20 -12.75 5.19 -14.62
N LEU A 21 -11.85 4.78 -15.52
CA LEU A 21 -10.80 5.66 -16.06
C LEU A 21 -11.33 7.03 -16.50
N LYS A 22 -12.57 7.06 -17.02
CA LYS A 22 -13.28 8.29 -17.38
C LYS A 22 -13.39 9.28 -16.22
N ARG A 23 -13.75 8.81 -15.02
CA ARG A 23 -13.94 9.69 -13.86
C ARG A 23 -12.62 10.18 -13.27
N VAL A 24 -11.54 9.41 -13.40
CA VAL A 24 -10.18 9.88 -13.07
C VAL A 24 -9.78 11.01 -14.01
N LEU A 25 -9.94 10.83 -15.32
CA LEU A 25 -9.63 11.84 -16.33
C LEU A 25 -10.48 13.11 -16.18
N GLU A 26 -11.76 12.97 -15.82
CA GLU A 26 -12.63 14.12 -15.53
C GLU A 26 -12.19 14.90 -14.30
N LEU A 27 -11.67 14.23 -13.27
CA LEU A 27 -11.11 14.89 -12.08
C LEU A 27 -9.77 15.54 -12.39
N GLU A 28 -8.89 14.90 -13.17
CA GLU A 28 -7.64 15.51 -13.65
C GLU A 28 -7.90 16.80 -14.46
N ALA A 29 -9.02 16.89 -15.16
CA ALA A 29 -9.39 18.05 -15.96
C ALA A 29 -10.08 19.20 -15.19
N ARG A 30 -10.33 19.05 -13.88
CA ARG A 30 -10.98 20.09 -13.05
C ARG A 30 -9.97 21.03 -12.41
N GLU A 31 -10.38 22.29 -12.29
CA GLU A 31 -9.77 23.29 -11.40
C GLU A 31 -10.59 23.31 -10.09
N PRO A 32 -9.98 23.24 -8.90
CA PRO A 32 -8.55 23.34 -8.59
C PRO A 32 -7.76 22.03 -8.75
N LEU A 33 -6.43 22.15 -8.89
CA LEU A 33 -5.47 21.04 -8.92
C LEU A 33 -5.73 20.02 -7.78
N HIS A 34 -6.13 18.80 -8.16
CA HIS A 34 -6.33 17.69 -7.25
C HIS A 34 -5.05 16.88 -7.08
N THR A 35 -4.67 16.58 -5.84
CA THR A 35 -3.62 15.59 -5.56
C THR A 35 -4.24 14.20 -5.46
N PHE A 36 -3.76 13.26 -6.27
CA PHE A 36 -4.22 11.88 -6.25
C PHE A 36 -3.39 11.05 -5.26
N ILE A 37 -4.10 10.27 -4.44
CA ILE A 37 -3.50 9.39 -3.46
C ILE A 37 -4.02 7.98 -3.72
N TYR A 38 -3.09 7.09 -4.05
CA TYR A 38 -3.35 5.68 -4.33
C TYR A 38 -3.13 4.87 -3.08
N VAL A 39 -4.16 4.16 -2.64
CA VAL A 39 -4.14 3.29 -1.47
C VAL A 39 -4.37 1.85 -1.91
N ASP A 40 -3.49 0.95 -1.46
CA ASP A 40 -3.65 -0.48 -1.69
C ASP A 40 -3.07 -1.33 -0.54
N GLU A 41 -3.53 -2.58 -0.49
CA GLU A 41 -3.10 -3.60 0.46
C GLU A 41 -2.30 -4.69 -0.26
N ALA A 42 -1.11 -5.00 0.26
CA ALA A 42 -0.25 -6.06 -0.24
C ALA A 42 0.07 -7.10 0.84
N GLY A 43 -0.15 -8.38 0.53
CA GLY A 43 0.21 -9.52 1.38
C GLY A 43 1.58 -10.12 1.03
N PHE A 44 2.42 -10.28 2.05
CA PHE A 44 3.76 -10.86 1.99
C PHE A 44 3.82 -12.14 2.84
N ASN A 45 4.13 -13.27 2.19
CA ASN A 45 4.40 -14.50 2.93
C ASN A 45 5.88 -14.53 3.34
N LEU A 46 6.16 -14.48 4.65
CA LEU A 46 7.53 -14.40 5.16
C LEU A 46 8.35 -15.67 4.90
N ALA A 47 7.70 -16.82 4.71
CA ALA A 47 8.36 -18.06 4.29
C ALA A 47 8.75 -18.09 2.82
N LYS A 48 8.21 -17.17 2.00
CA LYS A 48 8.40 -17.18 0.56
C LYS A 48 9.79 -16.62 0.21
N GLY A 49 10.77 -17.51 0.22
CA GLY A 49 12.14 -17.24 -0.23
C GLY A 49 12.40 -17.61 -1.70
N ARG A 50 13.64 -17.41 -2.14
CA ARG A 50 14.10 -17.88 -3.46
C ARG A 50 14.04 -19.41 -3.55
N ARG A 51 13.39 -19.93 -4.59
CA ARG A 51 13.30 -21.38 -4.88
C ARG A 51 14.58 -22.00 -5.43
N ARG A 52 15.49 -21.20 -6.01
CA ARG A 52 16.74 -21.67 -6.62
C ARG A 52 17.92 -20.99 -5.94
N GLY A 53 18.84 -21.79 -5.39
CA GLY A 53 20.10 -21.32 -4.85
C GLY A 53 21.09 -20.98 -5.97
N ARG A 54 22.09 -20.16 -5.65
CA ARG A 54 23.26 -19.91 -6.49
C ARG A 54 24.48 -20.40 -5.74
N ASN A 55 25.37 -21.13 -6.40
CA ASN A 55 26.69 -21.46 -5.87
C ASN A 55 27.70 -21.50 -7.03
N ARG A 56 28.99 -21.54 -6.69
CA ARG A 56 30.08 -21.81 -7.62
C ARG A 56 29.82 -23.13 -8.35
N ILE A 57 30.25 -23.19 -9.60
CA ILE A 57 30.12 -24.39 -10.43
C ILE A 57 30.80 -25.57 -9.71
N GLY A 58 30.13 -26.71 -9.68
CA GLY A 58 30.58 -27.92 -8.99
C GLY A 58 30.28 -27.96 -7.48
N GLN A 59 29.69 -26.92 -6.90
CA GLN A 59 29.34 -26.88 -5.48
C GLN A 59 27.83 -26.92 -5.24
N ARG A 60 27.40 -27.62 -4.18
CA ARG A 60 25.99 -27.72 -3.78
C ARG A 60 25.51 -26.36 -3.25
N ALA A 61 24.42 -25.83 -3.81
CA ALA A 61 23.77 -24.65 -3.22
C ALA A 61 22.91 -25.09 -2.01
N THR A 62 23.39 -24.80 -0.80
CA THR A 62 22.64 -24.99 0.45
C THR A 62 22.18 -23.64 0.99
N THR A 63 21.02 -23.62 1.64
CA THR A 63 20.55 -22.47 2.39
C THR A 63 19.98 -22.97 3.71
N GLU A 64 20.33 -22.30 4.80
CA GLU A 64 19.66 -22.49 6.07
C GLU A 64 18.25 -21.91 5.95
N VAL A 65 17.24 -22.67 6.37
CA VAL A 65 15.84 -22.21 6.40
C VAL A 65 15.35 -22.27 7.84
N PRO A 66 14.61 -21.24 8.31
CA PRO A 66 13.97 -21.31 9.61
C PRO A 66 13.02 -22.52 9.68
N GLY A 67 13.01 -23.23 10.82
CA GLY A 67 12.09 -24.37 11.03
C GLY A 67 10.61 -23.98 11.07
N GLN A 68 10.32 -22.70 11.35
CA GLN A 68 8.98 -22.11 11.31
C GLN A 68 8.84 -21.23 10.07
N ARG A 69 7.74 -21.38 9.33
CA ARG A 69 7.48 -20.63 8.09
C ARG A 69 7.11 -19.16 8.32
N GLY A 70 6.91 -18.73 9.57
CA GLY A 70 6.42 -17.40 9.90
C GLY A 70 4.97 -17.18 9.44
N GLY A 71 4.37 -16.07 9.89
CA GLY A 71 3.02 -15.66 9.47
C GLY A 71 3.03 -14.94 8.12
N ASN A 72 1.84 -14.72 7.56
CA ASN A 72 1.67 -13.73 6.49
C ASN A 72 1.72 -12.33 7.12
N MET A 73 2.53 -11.46 6.54
CA MET A 73 2.53 -10.03 6.82
C MET A 73 1.69 -9.34 5.76
N THR A 74 0.94 -8.32 6.15
CA THR A 74 0.15 -7.49 5.24
C THR A 74 0.57 -6.05 5.43
N MET A 75 0.67 -5.29 4.36
CA MET A 75 1.00 -3.87 4.42
C MET A 75 -0.05 -3.09 3.62
N CYS A 76 -0.63 -2.08 4.26
CA CYS A 76 -1.40 -1.06 3.56
C CYS A 76 -0.51 0.16 3.36
N ALA A 77 -0.53 0.75 2.17
CA ALA A 77 0.26 1.93 1.85
C ALA A 77 -0.54 2.94 1.03
N ALA A 78 -0.29 4.22 1.29
CA ALA A 78 -0.78 5.36 0.53
C ALA A 78 0.38 6.04 -0.20
N ILE A 79 0.24 6.24 -1.50
CA ILE A 79 1.28 6.80 -2.37
C ILE A 79 0.68 7.93 -3.20
N SER A 80 1.42 9.03 -3.34
CA SER A 80 1.12 10.16 -4.21
C SER A 80 2.24 10.33 -5.26
N ASP A 81 2.10 11.32 -6.12
CA ASP A 81 3.16 11.81 -7.00
C ASP A 81 4.45 12.19 -6.26
N ASN A 82 4.33 12.67 -5.02
CA ASN A 82 5.45 13.03 -4.15
C ASN A 82 6.07 11.84 -3.40
N GLY A 83 5.56 10.63 -3.62
CA GLY A 83 6.06 9.39 -3.00
C GLY A 83 5.13 8.80 -1.95
N VAL A 84 5.70 8.03 -1.03
CA VAL A 84 4.94 7.32 0.01
C VAL A 84 4.51 8.30 1.09
N LEU A 85 3.20 8.39 1.34
CA LEU A 85 2.62 9.23 2.38
C LEU A 85 2.58 8.48 3.72
N THR A 86 1.93 7.32 3.73
CA THR A 86 1.73 6.53 4.95
C THR A 86 1.82 5.04 4.62
N HIS A 87 2.35 4.23 5.54
CA HIS A 87 2.32 2.77 5.43
C HIS A 87 2.22 2.12 6.80
N ILE A 88 1.41 1.07 6.91
CA ILE A 88 1.23 0.33 8.17
C ILE A 88 1.40 -1.17 7.88
N PRO A 89 2.51 -1.79 8.32
CA PRO A 89 2.70 -3.24 8.26
C PRO A 89 2.05 -3.92 9.47
N LEU A 90 1.39 -5.06 9.24
CA LEU A 90 0.70 -5.87 10.25
C LEU A 90 0.95 -7.36 10.01
N LEU A 91 0.91 -8.15 11.08
CA LEU A 91 0.87 -9.61 10.96
C LEU A 91 -0.59 -10.06 10.85
N GLY A 92 -0.88 -10.89 9.85
CA GLY A 92 -2.24 -11.33 9.54
C GLY A 92 -3.00 -10.35 8.62
N PRO A 93 -4.31 -10.58 8.42
CA PRO A 93 -5.12 -9.82 7.47
C PRO A 93 -5.48 -8.41 7.98
N PHE A 94 -5.70 -7.48 7.06
CA PHE A 94 -6.31 -6.19 7.37
C PHE A 94 -7.80 -6.39 7.67
N ASN A 95 -8.26 -5.89 8.83
CA ASN A 95 -9.67 -5.88 9.20
C ASN A 95 -10.20 -4.43 9.22
N THR A 96 -11.49 -4.26 9.48
CA THR A 96 -12.11 -2.92 9.49
C THR A 96 -11.44 -1.97 10.48
N GLN A 97 -11.06 -2.44 11.67
CA GLN A 97 -10.37 -1.63 12.67
C GLN A 97 -9.02 -1.13 12.15
N HIS A 98 -8.23 -2.03 11.55
CA HIS A 98 -6.93 -1.67 10.97
C HIS A 98 -7.07 -0.66 9.83
N LEU A 99 -8.11 -0.81 8.99
CA LEU A 99 -8.39 0.12 7.91
C LEU A 99 -8.75 1.52 8.45
N LEU A 100 -9.59 1.61 9.48
CA LEU A 100 -9.93 2.89 10.11
C LEU A 100 -8.69 3.57 10.68
N THR A 101 -7.86 2.84 11.44
CA THR A 101 -6.59 3.38 11.97
C THR A 101 -5.67 3.88 10.86
N PHE A 102 -5.61 3.16 9.74
CA PHE A 102 -4.82 3.58 8.57
C PHE A 102 -5.34 4.88 7.97
N LEU A 103 -6.65 5.00 7.76
CA LEU A 103 -7.27 6.21 7.21
C LEU A 103 -7.13 7.41 8.15
N ASP A 104 -7.25 7.21 9.46
CA ASP A 104 -7.03 8.27 10.46
C ASP A 104 -5.58 8.76 10.44
N THR A 105 -4.62 7.84 10.30
CA THR A 105 -3.19 8.19 10.20
C THR A 105 -2.93 8.96 8.90
N LEU A 106 -3.44 8.46 7.78
CA LEU A 106 -3.33 9.11 6.47
C LEU A 106 -3.94 10.52 6.49
N TYR A 107 -5.11 10.70 7.12
CA TYR A 107 -5.75 12.00 7.20
C TYR A 107 -4.91 13.03 7.97
N ARG A 108 -4.29 12.62 9.08
CA ARG A 108 -3.38 13.48 9.86
C ARG A 108 -2.11 13.85 9.10
N ASP A 109 -1.58 12.92 8.31
CA ASP A 109 -0.39 13.17 7.49
C ASP A 109 -0.70 14.14 6.33
N LEU A 110 -1.96 14.20 5.87
CA LEU A 110 -2.40 15.05 4.77
C LEU A 110 -2.87 16.45 5.20
N VAL A 111 -3.53 16.56 6.35
CA VAL A 111 -4.06 17.81 6.88
C VAL A 111 -3.35 18.11 8.21
N PRO A 112 -2.14 18.71 8.16
CA PRO A 112 -1.47 19.17 9.38
C PRO A 112 -2.27 20.33 10.00
N GLU A 113 -2.36 20.35 11.35
CA GLU A 113 -2.99 21.46 12.11
C GLU A 113 -2.35 22.82 11.83
#